data_AF-A0A924XFW9-F1
#
_entry.id   AF-A0A924XFW9-F1
#
_cell.length_a   1.000
_cell.length_b   1.000
_cell.length_c   1.000
_cell.angle_alpha   90.00
_cell.angle_beta   90.00
_cell.angle_gamma   90.00
#
_symmetry.space_group_name_H-M   'P 1'
#
loop_
_entity.id
_entity.type
_entity.pdbx_description
1 polymer ?
#
loop_
_entity_poly.entity_id
_entity_poly.type
_entity_poly.pdbx_seq_one_letter_code
_entity_poly.pdbx_strand_id
1 'polypeptide(L)'
;PARQAAAMYDLIQRNGAAYVQGLYANKGAVNDIIRAYNSGGGRNGAINAMTRVIENQVSNGTYISSHLRSRAVDISTGANLAVLRDVVRQMGGSVLNEGDHYHVQL
;
A
#
# COMPACT_ATOMS: atom_id res chain seq x y z
N PRO A 1 -0.01 5.46 -2.79
CA PRO A 1 1.47 5.30 -2.78
C PRO A 1 2.12 5.59 -1.41
N ALA A 2 1.94 6.79 -0.86
CA ALA A 2 2.59 7.20 0.40
C ALA A 2 2.28 6.29 1.62
N ARG A 3 1.02 5.86 1.79
CA ARG A 3 0.65 4.91 2.86
C ARG A 3 1.40 3.58 2.75
N GLN A 4 1.47 3.02 1.53
CA GLN A 4 2.24 1.79 1.27
C GLN A 4 3.73 1.99 1.54
N ALA A 5 4.30 3.13 1.15
CA ALA A 5 5.70 3.45 1.41
C ALA A 5 6.00 3.51 2.91
N ALA A 6 5.15 4.16 3.70
CA ALA A 6 5.27 4.22 5.16
C ALA A 6 5.17 2.82 5.80
N ALA A 7 4.20 2.00 5.37
CA ALA A 7 4.06 0.63 5.85
C ALA A 7 5.30 -0.23 5.55
N MET A 8 5.86 -0.11 4.34
CA MET A 8 7.09 -0.80 3.96
C MET A 8 8.30 -0.28 4.75
N TYR A 9 8.39 1.03 5.01
CA TYR A 9 9.46 1.61 5.84
C TYR A 9 9.45 1.01 7.25
N ASP A 10 8.28 1.01 7.89
CA ASP A 10 8.13 0.47 9.25
C ASP A 10 8.43 -1.04 9.27
N LEU A 11 8.07 -1.77 8.22
CA LEU A 11 8.36 -3.21 8.09
C LEU A 11 9.87 -3.49 7.93
N ILE A 12 10.58 -2.67 7.14
CA ILE A 12 12.04 -2.76 6.97
C ILE A 12 12.74 -2.40 8.28
N GLN A 13 12.31 -1.36 8.99
CA GLN A 13 12.89 -0.99 10.29
C GLN A 13 12.77 -2.11 11.32
N ARG A 14 11.62 -2.82 11.35
CA ARG A 14 11.35 -3.88 12.32
C ARG A 14 12.07 -5.20 12.02
N ASN A 15 12.22 -5.56 10.74
CA ASN A 15 12.64 -6.91 10.34
C ASN A 15 13.88 -6.95 9.44
N GLY A 16 14.35 -5.79 8.98
CA GLY A 16 15.45 -5.66 8.04
C GLY A 16 15.02 -5.81 6.56
N ALA A 17 15.86 -5.25 5.67
CA ALA A 17 15.57 -5.21 4.24
C ALA A 17 15.55 -6.60 3.58
N ALA A 18 16.42 -7.53 4.03
CA ALA A 18 16.47 -8.89 3.51
C ALA A 18 15.17 -9.68 3.78
N TYR A 19 14.60 -9.51 4.98
CA TYR A 19 13.30 -10.08 5.30
C TYR A 19 12.21 -9.55 4.37
N VAL A 20 12.12 -8.23 4.23
CA VAL A 20 11.12 -7.59 3.36
C VAL A 20 11.29 -8.01 1.91
N GLN A 21 12.52 -8.10 1.41
CA GLN A 21 12.82 -8.61 0.08
C GLN A 21 12.27 -10.03 -0.11
N GLY A 22 12.33 -10.88 0.92
CA GLY A 22 11.78 -12.24 0.93
C GLY A 22 10.27 -12.31 0.69
N LEU A 23 9.51 -11.34 1.23
CA LEU A 23 8.03 -11.34 1.21
C LEU A 23 7.42 -11.10 -0.18
N TYR A 24 8.08 -10.33 -1.03
CA TYR A 24 7.49 -9.89 -2.30
C TYR A 24 7.89 -10.81 -3.46
N ALA A 25 6.93 -11.22 -4.29
CA ALA A 25 7.18 -12.05 -5.47
C ALA A 25 7.98 -11.29 -6.54
N ASN A 26 7.65 -10.01 -6.78
CA ASN A 26 8.37 -9.17 -7.73
C ASN A 26 9.66 -8.62 -7.09
N LYS A 27 10.77 -9.34 -7.27
CA LYS A 27 12.07 -8.97 -6.71
C LYS A 27 12.62 -7.66 -7.27
N GLY A 28 12.39 -7.37 -8.55
CA GLY A 28 12.81 -6.10 -9.16
C GLY A 28 12.14 -4.90 -8.47
N ALA A 29 10.81 -4.94 -8.37
CA ALA A 29 10.04 -3.85 -7.79
C ALA A 29 10.34 -3.61 -6.29
N VAL A 30 10.52 -4.68 -5.49
CA VAL A 30 10.90 -4.50 -4.08
C VAL A 30 12.34 -3.99 -3.93
N ASN A 31 13.26 -4.43 -4.80
CA ASN A 31 14.66 -3.97 -4.76
C ASN A 31 14.77 -2.48 -5.05
N ASP A 32 13.97 -1.94 -5.98
CA ASP A 32 13.91 -0.51 -6.26
C ASP A 32 13.48 0.29 -5.03
N ILE A 33 12.49 -0.22 -4.30
CA ILE A 33 12.00 0.40 -3.08
C ILE A 33 13.03 0.31 -1.95
N ILE A 34 13.73 -0.82 -1.80
CA ILE A 34 14.80 -0.98 -0.82
C ILE A 34 15.98 -0.04 -1.13
N ARG A 35 16.32 0.15 -2.41
CA ARG A 35 17.34 1.14 -2.82
C ARG A 35 16.93 2.55 -2.41
N ALA A 36 15.66 2.92 -2.62
CA ALA A 36 15.12 4.22 -2.20
C ALA A 36 15.06 4.39 -0.67
N TYR A 37 14.75 3.32 0.06
CA TYR A 37 14.84 3.29 1.52
C TYR A 37 16.27 3.59 2.00
N ASN A 38 17.27 2.91 1.42
CA ASN A 38 18.67 3.07 1.81
C ASN A 38 19.25 4.44 1.46
N SER A 39 18.84 5.03 0.34
CA SER A 39 19.31 6.36 -0.09
C SER A 39 18.59 7.52 0.59
N GLY A 40 17.46 7.24 1.24
CA GLY A 40 16.52 8.25 1.74
C GLY A 40 16.91 9.02 2.99
N GLY A 41 18.06 8.73 3.61
CA GLY A 41 18.43 9.37 4.88
C GLY A 41 17.43 9.07 6.00
N GLY A 42 17.01 10.09 6.76
CA GLY A 42 16.05 9.94 7.85
C GLY A 42 14.64 9.53 7.38
N ARG A 43 13.78 9.12 8.32
CA ARG A 43 12.44 8.55 8.07
C ARG A 43 11.64 9.24 6.96
N ASN A 44 11.47 10.55 7.05
CA ASN A 44 10.66 11.30 6.07
C ASN A 44 11.29 11.30 4.67
N GLY A 45 12.61 11.37 4.57
CA GLY A 45 13.33 11.31 3.30
C GLY A 45 13.20 9.93 2.65
N ALA A 46 13.35 8.86 3.44
CA ALA A 46 13.14 7.49 2.99
C ALA A 46 11.72 7.23 2.51
N ILE A 47 10.70 7.61 3.30
CA ILE A 47 9.30 7.44 2.90
C ILE A 47 9.00 8.22 1.61
N ASN A 48 9.49 9.46 1.47
CA ASN A 48 9.30 10.25 0.26
C ASN A 48 9.99 9.62 -0.97
N ALA A 49 11.23 9.13 -0.82
CA ALA A 49 11.95 8.47 -1.88
C ALA A 49 11.26 7.17 -2.33
N MET A 50 10.85 6.33 -1.36
CA MET A 50 10.09 5.11 -1.61
C MET A 50 8.75 5.40 -2.28
N THR A 51 8.06 6.47 -1.87
CA THR A 51 6.78 6.89 -2.46
C THR A 51 6.93 7.17 -3.94
N ARG A 52 7.96 7.91 -4.35
CA ARG A 52 8.23 8.21 -5.77
C ARG A 52 8.49 6.95 -6.60
N VAL A 53 9.23 5.99 -6.04
CA VAL A 53 9.44 4.69 -6.72
C VAL A 53 8.12 3.96 -6.91
N ILE A 54 7.28 3.92 -5.87
CA ILE A 54 5.97 3.26 -5.93
C ILE A 54 5.03 3.97 -6.93
N GLU A 55 5.05 5.30 -6.98
CA GLU A 55 4.30 6.09 -7.97
C GLU A 55 4.71 5.75 -9.40
N ASN A 56 6.03 5.71 -9.67
CA ASN A 56 6.56 5.33 -10.99
C ASN A 56 6.23 3.88 -11.36
N GLN A 57 6.23 2.96 -10.39
CA GLN A 57 5.81 1.59 -10.63
C GLN A 57 4.34 1.54 -11.04
N VAL A 58 3.46 2.22 -10.29
CA VAL A 58 2.02 2.28 -10.59
C VAL A 58 1.76 2.90 -11.96
N SER A 59 2.42 4.02 -12.29
CA SER A 59 2.26 4.66 -13.60
C SER A 59 2.67 3.74 -14.76
N ASN A 60 3.60 2.83 -14.52
CA ASN A 60 4.08 1.83 -15.50
C ASN A 60 3.35 0.49 -15.40
N GLY A 61 2.22 0.42 -14.67
CA GLY A 61 1.42 -0.80 -14.53
C GLY A 61 2.05 -1.88 -13.64
N THR A 62 3.12 -1.56 -12.92
CA THR A 62 3.75 -2.45 -11.93
C THR A 62 3.20 -2.16 -10.55
N TYR A 63 2.63 -3.17 -9.90
CA TYR A 63 2.01 -3.03 -8.58
C TYR A 63 2.72 -3.94 -7.59
N ILE A 64 3.57 -3.37 -6.74
CA ILE A 64 4.28 -4.14 -5.70
C ILE A 64 3.33 -4.72 -4.64
N SER A 65 2.17 -4.09 -4.47
CA SER A 65 1.13 -4.46 -3.52
C SER A 65 -0.25 -4.35 -4.20
N SER A 66 -1.18 -5.24 -3.85
CA SER A 66 -2.57 -5.21 -4.35
C SER A 66 -3.27 -3.92 -3.97
N HIS A 67 -2.94 -3.33 -2.81
CA HIS A 67 -3.45 -2.03 -2.37
C HIS A 67 -3.11 -0.88 -3.32
N LEU A 68 -2.13 -1.05 -4.21
CA LEU A 68 -1.75 -0.04 -5.20
C LEU A 68 -2.54 -0.12 -6.50
N ARG A 69 -3.28 -1.22 -6.76
CA ARG A 69 -4.10 -1.38 -7.99
C ARG A 69 -5.33 -0.48 -8.04
N SER A 70 -5.45 0.49 -7.12
CA SER A 70 -6.49 1.52 -7.09
C SER A 70 -7.88 0.97 -7.39
N ARG A 71 -8.29 0.02 -6.56
CA ARG A 71 -9.70 -0.25 -6.34
C ARG A 71 -10.07 -0.22 -4.87
N ALA A 72 -9.11 0.03 -3.97
CA ALA A 72 -9.38 0.06 -2.56
C ALA A 72 -9.41 1.46 -1.94
N VAL A 73 -10.40 1.73 -1.11
CA VAL A 73 -10.63 3.02 -0.44
C VAL A 73 -11.01 2.75 1.02
N ASP A 74 -10.34 3.43 1.94
CA ASP A 74 -10.68 3.37 3.36
C ASP A 74 -11.74 4.43 3.68
N ILE A 75 -12.88 3.99 4.22
CA ILE A 75 -14.02 4.86 4.57
C ILE A 75 -14.21 4.85 6.09
N SER A 76 -14.51 6.01 6.67
CA SER A 76 -14.79 6.15 8.10
C SER A 76 -15.92 5.22 8.58
N THR A 77 -15.81 4.72 9.81
CA THR A 77 -16.85 3.91 10.48
C THR A 77 -18.16 4.66 10.70
N GLY A 78 -18.18 5.99 10.56
CA GLY A 78 -19.40 6.80 10.55
C GLY A 78 -20.30 6.56 9.32
N ALA A 79 -19.79 5.91 8.27
CA ALA A 79 -20.63 5.49 7.15
C ALA A 79 -21.59 4.36 7.57
N ASN A 80 -22.78 4.32 6.96
CA ASN A 80 -23.68 3.20 7.15
C ASN A 80 -23.13 1.96 6.43
N LEU A 81 -22.64 0.98 7.20
CA LEU A 81 -21.99 -0.22 6.66
C LEU A 81 -22.89 -1.05 5.74
N ALA A 82 -24.21 -1.12 6.02
CA ALA A 82 -25.14 -1.89 5.19
C ALA A 82 -25.31 -1.23 3.81
N VAL A 83 -25.51 0.08 3.78
CA VAL A 83 -25.62 0.86 2.53
C VAL A 83 -24.31 0.81 1.74
N LEU A 84 -23.17 0.98 2.43
CA LEU A 84 -21.86 0.94 1.79
C LEU A 84 -21.60 -0.42 1.13
N ARG A 85 -21.93 -1.53 1.81
CA ARG A 85 -21.82 -2.89 1.25
C ARG A 85 -22.69 -3.08 0.01
N ASP A 86 -23.93 -2.59 0.05
CA ASP A 86 -24.87 -2.77 -1.06
C ASP A 86 -24.40 -2.04 -2.33
N VAL A 87 -24.01 -0.77 -2.19
CA VAL A 87 -23.49 0.05 -3.31
C VAL A 87 -22.21 -0.55 -3.90
N VAL A 88 -21.24 -0.92 -3.04
CA VAL A 88 -19.97 -1.48 -3.50
C VAL A 88 -20.17 -2.83 -4.19
N ARG A 89 -21.10 -3.67 -3.69
CA ARG A 89 -21.42 -4.96 -4.32
C ARG A 89 -22.01 -4.78 -5.72
N GLN A 90 -22.86 -3.78 -5.94
CA GLN A 90 -23.40 -3.45 -7.27
C GLN A 90 -22.32 -3.05 -8.27
N MET A 91 -21.20 -2.50 -7.78
CA MET A 91 -20.02 -2.15 -8.59
C MET A 91 -19.02 -3.29 -8.78
N GLY A 92 -19.34 -4.51 -8.29
CA GLY A 92 -18.45 -5.67 -8.37
C GLY A 92 -17.38 -5.72 -7.28
N GLY A 93 -17.50 -4.90 -6.24
CA GLY A 93 -16.55 -4.81 -5.14
C GLY A 93 -16.96 -5.54 -3.85
N SER A 94 -16.16 -5.36 -2.81
CA SER A 94 -16.34 -5.87 -1.46
C SER A 94 -15.99 -4.82 -0.39
N VAL A 95 -16.52 -4.99 0.83
CA VAL A 95 -16.25 -4.11 1.97
C VAL A 95 -15.92 -4.95 3.20
N LEU A 96 -14.73 -4.74 3.75
CA LEU A 96 -14.26 -5.34 5.01
C LEU A 96 -14.36 -4.32 6.15
N ASN A 97 -14.70 -4.79 7.35
CA ASN A 97 -14.69 -3.95 8.55
C ASN A 97 -13.40 -4.23 9.33
N GLU A 98 -12.52 -3.25 9.42
CA GLU A 98 -11.22 -3.36 10.10
C GLU A 98 -11.24 -2.76 11.52
N GLY A 99 -12.43 -2.39 12.02
CA GLY A 99 -12.65 -1.89 13.39
C GLY A 99 -12.54 -0.38 13.53
N ASP A 100 -11.51 0.23 12.95
CA ASP A 100 -11.30 1.70 12.94
C ASP A 100 -11.70 2.36 11.61
N HIS A 101 -11.84 1.57 10.54
CA HIS A 101 -12.35 2.00 9.24
C HIS A 101 -12.97 0.82 8.47
N TYR A 102 -13.65 1.14 7.36
CA TYR A 102 -14.11 0.18 6.37
C TYR A 102 -13.16 0.18 5.18
N HIS A 103 -12.63 -0.99 4.85
CA HIS A 103 -11.82 -1.19 3.65
C HIS A 103 -12.75 -1.58 2.49
N VAL A 104 -12.93 -0.68 1.53
CA VAL A 104 -13.64 -0.94 0.27
C VAL A 104 -12.65 -1.45 -0.74
N GLN A 105 -13.01 -2.43 -1.57
CA GLN A 105 -12.25 -2.88 -2.74
C GLN A 105 -13.20 -3.10 -3.91
N LEU A 106 -12.97 -2.46 -5.05
CA LEU A 106 -13.67 -2.69 -6.32
C LEU A 106 -13.00 -3.76 -7.19
#